data_AF-A0A5B8VTC5-F1
#
_entry.id   AF-A0A5B8VTC5-F1
#
_cell.length_a   1.000
_cell.length_b   1.000
_cell.length_c   1.000
_cell.angle_alpha   90.00
_cell.angle_beta   90.00
_cell.angle_gamma   90.00
#
_symmetry.space_group_name_H-M   'P 1'
#
loop_
_entity.id
_entity.type
_entity.pdbx_description
1 polymer ?
#
loop_
_entity_poly.entity_id
_entity_poly.type
_entity_poly.pdbx_seq_one_letter_code
_entity_poly.pdbx_strand_id
1 'polypeptide(L)' 'MSSAFVKEGEYQKLSDVGPSLNALFYYLRQENRGQVIREMKGFYSEKCGRHVYEMSDGLTYAPDDENKWTIILDAC' A
#
# COMPACT_ATOMS: atom_id res chain seq x y z
N MET A 1 36.58 8.31 -13.20
CA MET A 1 35.43 8.78 -12.38
C MET A 1 34.29 7.82 -12.65
N SER A 2 33.86 7.09 -11.62
CA SER A 2 32.94 5.95 -11.72
C SER A 2 31.54 6.42 -12.09
N SER A 3 31.07 6.04 -13.28
CA SER A 3 29.68 6.17 -13.70
C SER A 3 28.85 5.14 -12.93
N ALA A 4 28.18 5.57 -11.85
CA ALA A 4 27.12 4.77 -11.24
C ALA A 4 25.89 4.84 -12.15
N PHE A 5 25.70 3.82 -12.98
CA PHE A 5 24.49 3.62 -13.76
C PHE A 5 23.41 3.13 -12.79
N VAL A 6 22.67 4.06 -12.17
CA VAL A 6 21.49 3.71 -11.36
C VAL A 6 20.37 3.41 -12.36
N LYS A 7 20.00 2.15 -12.48
CA LYS A 7 18.72 1.78 -13.10
C LYS A 7 17.64 2.28 -12.14
N GLU A 8 17.12 3.48 -12.39
CA GLU A 8 15.84 3.89 -11.83
C GLU A 8 14.78 2.96 -12.44
N GLY A 9 14.48 1.86 -11.75
CA GLY A 9 13.27 1.10 -12.03
C GLY A 9 12.09 2.05 -11.85
N GLU A 10 11.15 2.06 -12.79
CA GLU A 10 9.99 2.93 -12.76
C GLU A 10 9.34 2.89 -11.37
N TYR A 11 9.30 4.04 -10.69
CA TYR A 11 8.66 4.16 -9.39
C TYR A 11 7.16 4.00 -9.58
N GLN A 12 6.61 2.85 -9.17
CA GLN A 12 5.16 2.66 -9.12
C GLN A 12 4.60 3.44 -7.94
N LYS A 13 3.57 4.26 -8.16
CA LYS A 13 2.85 4.89 -7.05
C LYS A 13 1.85 3.89 -6.48
N LEU A 14 1.56 4.00 -5.18
CA LEU A 14 0.49 3.23 -4.53
C LEU A 14 -0.86 3.34 -5.26
N SER A 15 -1.19 4.52 -5.81
CA SER A 15 -2.41 4.76 -6.59
C SER A 15 -2.49 3.97 -7.89
N ASP A 16 -1.36 3.48 -8.39
CA ASP A 16 -1.28 2.74 -9.66
C ASP A 16 -1.34 1.22 -9.41
N VAL A 17 -1.43 0.81 -8.14
CA VAL A 17 -1.58 -0.58 -7.72
C VAL A 17 -3.04 -0.99 -7.88
N GLY A 18 -3.29 -2.14 -8.50
CA GLY A 18 -4.65 -2.66 -8.67
C GLY A 18 -5.38 -2.85 -7.33
N PRO A 19 -6.73 -2.76 -7.31
CA PRO A 19 -7.55 -2.72 -6.09
C PRO A 19 -7.71 -4.09 -5.40
N SER A 20 -6.71 -4.96 -5.48
CA SER A 20 -6.69 -6.24 -4.80
C SER A 20 -5.65 -6.24 -3.70
N LEU A 21 -5.93 -6.93 -2.59
CA LEU A 21 -4.97 -7.11 -1.50
C LEU A 21 -3.68 -7.79 -1.98
N ASN A 22 -3.76 -8.74 -2.93
CA ASN A 22 -2.59 -9.39 -3.50
C ASN A 22 -1.66 -8.39 -4.21
N ALA A 23 -2.22 -7.44 -4.98
CA ALA A 23 -1.46 -6.40 -5.62
C ALA A 23 -0.83 -5.44 -4.59
N LEU A 24 -1.57 -5.08 -3.54
CA LEU A 24 -1.06 -4.29 -2.43
C LEU A 24 0.09 -4.99 -1.70
N PHE A 25 -0.03 -6.28 -1.35
CA PHE A 25 1.06 -7.02 -0.69
C PHE A 25 2.31 -7.10 -1.55
N TYR A 26 2.15 -7.29 -2.87
CA TYR A 26 3.29 -7.27 -3.78
C TYR A 26 3.98 -5.91 -3.76
N TYR A 27 3.21 -4.83 -3.90
CA TYR A 27 3.70 -3.45 -3.83
C TYR A 27 4.43 -3.18 -2.51
N LEU A 28 3.79 -3.43 -1.37
CA LEU A 28 4.35 -3.18 -0.04
C LEU A 28 5.63 -3.99 0.19
N ARG A 29 5.71 -5.21 -0.35
CA ARG A 29 6.94 -6.01 -0.29
C ARG A 29 8.09 -5.37 -1.06
N GLN A 30 7.83 -4.78 -2.23
CA GLN A 30 8.87 -4.07 -2.98
C GLN A 30 9.34 -2.83 -2.21
N GLU A 31 8.40 -2.03 -1.69
CA GLU A 31 8.70 -0.82 -0.91
C GLU A 31 9.47 -1.15 0.38
N ASN A 32 9.16 -2.27 1.03
CA ASN A 32 9.81 -2.72 2.27
C ASN A 32 11.06 -3.59 2.04
N ARG A 33 11.81 -3.36 0.94
CA ARG A 33 13.08 -4.06 0.64
C ARG A 33 12.96 -5.59 0.64
N GLY A 34 11.82 -6.11 0.20
CA GLY A 34 11.53 -7.54 0.14
C GLY A 34 10.92 -8.14 1.42
N GLN A 35 10.80 -7.36 2.51
CA GLN A 35 10.13 -7.81 3.73
C GLN A 35 8.63 -7.97 3.50
N VAL A 36 8.05 -9.03 4.08
CA VAL A 36 6.64 -9.34 3.91
C VAL A 36 5.82 -8.50 4.89
N ILE A 37 4.99 -7.61 4.34
CA ILE A 37 3.93 -6.95 5.10
C ILE A 37 2.68 -7.84 5.07
N ARG A 38 2.07 -8.03 6.23
CA ARG A 38 0.86 -8.85 6.41
C ARG A 38 -0.30 -7.99 6.83
N GLU A 39 -1.49 -8.35 6.38
CA GLU A 39 -2.73 -7.85 6.98
C GLU A 39 -2.83 -8.34 8.43
N MET A 40 -3.02 -7.39 9.35
CA MET A 40 -3.32 -7.67 10.74
C MET A 40 -4.83 -7.72 10.98
N LYS A 41 -5.58 -6.82 10.32
CA LYS A 41 -7.03 -6.70 10.50
C LYS A 41 -7.67 -6.03 9.30
N GLY A 42 -8.71 -6.65 8.74
CA GLY A 42 -9.61 -6.05 7.76
C GLY A 42 -11.00 -5.86 8.33
N PHE A 43 -11.58 -4.66 8.25
CA PHE A 43 -12.93 -4.38 8.74
C PHE A 43 -13.59 -3.25 7.96
N TYR A 44 -14.92 -3.17 8.02
CA TYR A 44 -15.67 -2.03 7.51
C TYR A 44 -15.65 -0.91 8.56
N SER A 45 -15.11 0.25 8.22
CA SER A 45 -15.10 1.41 9.09
C SER A 45 -16.33 2.28 8.80
N GLU A 46 -17.26 2.35 9.74
CA GLU A 46 -18.45 3.20 9.66
C GLU A 46 -18.09 4.69 9.53
N LYS A 47 -16.99 5.12 10.17
CA LYS A 47 -16.53 6.51 10.11
C LYS A 47 -15.97 6.87 8.73
N CYS A 48 -15.30 5.93 8.08
CA CYS A 48 -14.75 6.10 6.74
C CYS A 48 -15.75 5.76 5.63
N GLY A 49 -16.82 5.02 5.95
CA GLY A 49 -17.76 4.47 4.98
C GLY A 49 -17.13 3.49 3.99
N ARG A 50 -16.05 2.78 4.37
CA ARG A 50 -15.35 1.84 3.49
C ARG A 50 -14.59 0.75 4.26
N HIS A 51 -14.18 -0.29 3.55
CA HIS A 51 -13.26 -1.30 4.08
C HIS A 51 -11.86 -0.73 4.25
N VAL A 52 -11.28 -0.95 5.43
CA VAL A 52 -9.92 -0.56 5.78
C VAL A 52 -9.12 -1.79 6.20
N TYR A 53 -7.82 -1.75 5.95
CA TYR A 53 -6.91 -2.86 6.19
C TYR A 53 -5.70 -2.36 6.97
N GLU A 54 -5.61 -2.77 8.24
CA GLU A 54 -4.44 -2.54 9.09
C GLU A 54 -3.34 -3.54 8.72
N MET A 55 -2.13 -3.03 8.52
CA MET A 55 -0.98 -3.81 8.08
C MET A 55 0.12 -3.85 9.14
N SER A 56 1.01 -4.86 9.05
CA SER A 56 2.09 -5.08 10.01
C SER A 56 3.20 -4.02 9.99
N ASP A 57 3.21 -3.12 9.00
CA ASP A 57 4.07 -1.93 8.97
C ASP A 57 3.56 -0.79 9.87
N GLY A 58 2.38 -0.96 10.49
CA GLY A 58 1.75 0.04 11.33
C GLY A 58 0.92 1.06 10.54
N LEU A 59 0.73 0.86 9.24
CA LEU A 59 -0.10 1.70 8.39
C LEU A 59 -1.45 1.02 8.09
N THR A 60 -2.44 1.87 7.81
CA THR A 60 -3.77 1.44 7.40
C THR A 60 -4.01 1.86 5.96
N TYR A 61 -4.50 0.94 5.15
CA TYR A 61 -4.74 1.16 3.73
C TYR A 61 -6.21 0.94 3.40
N ALA A 62 -6.72 1.70 2.44
CA ALA A 62 -8.04 1.48 1.87
C ALA A 62 -8.07 1.93 0.40
N PRO A 63 -8.90 1.31 -0.45
CA PRO A 63 -9.23 1.89 -1.74
C PRO A 63 -10.07 3.17 -1.53
N ASP A 64 -9.80 4.20 -2.32
CA ASP A 64 -10.64 5.38 -2.45
C ASP A 64 -11.84 5.14 -3.40
N ASP A 65 -12.61 6.19 -3.67
CA ASP A 65 -13.79 6.13 -4.55
C ASP A 65 -13.43 5.81 -6.03
N GLU A 66 -12.16 5.95 -6.41
CA GLU A 66 -11.62 5.58 -7.73
C GLU A 66 -11.00 4.18 -7.74
N ASN A 67 -11.15 3.41 -6.65
CA ASN A 67 -10.48 2.11 -6.43
C ASN A 67 -8.95 2.20 -6.43
N LYS A 68 -8.38 3.33 -6.01
CA LYS A 68 -6.93 3.51 -5.85
C LYS A 68 -6.56 3.38 -4.38
N TRP A 69 -5.46 2.68 -4.11
CA TRP A 69 -4.99 2.53 -2.74
C TRP A 69 -4.50 3.86 -2.18
N THR A 70 -4.95 4.19 -0.97
CA THR A 70 -4.46 5.31 -0.18
C THR A 70 -4.13 4.88 1.24
N ILE A 71 -3.25 5.64 1.89
CA ILE A 71 -2.96 5.51 3.31
C ILE A 71 -4.02 6.30 4.08
N ILE A 72 -4.59 5.69 5.11
CA ILE A 72 -5.53 6.31 6.03
C ILE A 72 -4.73 6.80 7.24
N LEU A 73 -4.49 8.12 7.30
CA LEU A 73 -3.69 8.75 8.35
C LEU A 73 -4.53 9.15 9.57
N ASP A 74 -5.78 9.54 9.34
CA ASP A 74 -6.72 9.84 10.40
C ASP A 74 -7.49 8.59 10.78
N ALA A 75 -7.72 8.39 12.07
CA ALA A 75 -8.60 7.33 12.55
C ALA A 75 -10.01 7.60 12.03
N CYS A 76 -10.35 7.02 10.89
CA CYS A 76 -11.69 6.52 10.68
C CYS A 76 -11.93 5.39 11.68
#